data_AF-A0A538ARB4-F1
#
_entry.id   AF-A0A538ARB4-F1
#
_cell.length_a   1.000
_cell.length_b   1.000
_cell.length_c   1.000
_cell.angle_alpha   90.00
_cell.angle_beta   90.00
_cell.angle_gamma   90.00
#
_symmetry.space_group_name_H-M   'P 1'
#
loop_
_entity.id
_entity.type
_entity.pdbx_description
1 polymer ?
#
loop_
_entity_poly.entity_id
_entity_poly.type
_entity_poly.pdbx_seq_one_letter_code
_entity_poly.pdbx_strand_id
1 'polypeptide(L)'
;MCYFVHEGSGLLETDYGPLRFEAGDYLVLPKGTTHRVVPNGETFIFVIEGSGEFRLPDRGMLGRHAQFDPGVLETPEPEPHDEKGEFEVRVKRDGAYTHLVYPHHPLDVVGWQGDLCPVRLNVRDFRPIVSPRYHLPPSVHCTWANDGFEVCTFAPRPTETGDPDALRVPFFHSN
;
A
#
# COMPACT_ATOMS: atom_id res chain seq x y z
N MET A 1 2.76 7.66 -1.21
CA MET A 1 3.63 6.65 -1.86
C MET A 1 3.13 5.29 -1.46
N CYS A 2 3.30 4.26 -2.30
CA CYS A 2 2.93 2.90 -1.96
C CYS A 2 4.10 1.96 -2.25
N TYR A 3 4.52 1.20 -1.24
CA TYR A 3 5.50 0.13 -1.38
C TYR A 3 4.76 -1.20 -1.49
N PHE A 4 5.01 -1.95 -2.56
CA PHE A 4 4.60 -3.34 -2.64
C PHE A 4 5.81 -4.24 -2.41
N VAL A 5 5.82 -4.97 -1.30
CA VAL A 5 6.89 -5.90 -0.93
C VAL A 5 6.70 -7.19 -1.71
N HIS A 6 7.48 -7.40 -2.77
CA HIS A 6 7.40 -8.64 -3.55
C HIS A 6 8.13 -9.79 -2.84
N GLU A 7 9.31 -9.51 -2.30
CA GLU A 7 10.14 -10.47 -1.56
C GLU A 7 10.81 -9.77 -0.36
N GLY A 8 11.04 -10.54 0.71
CA GLY A 8 11.73 -10.08 1.93
C GLY A 8 10.79 -9.70 3.07
N SER A 9 11.38 -9.21 4.15
CA SER A 9 10.69 -8.74 5.36
C SER A 9 11.53 -7.71 6.09
N GLY A 10 10.91 -6.96 7.00
CA GLY A 10 11.61 -5.92 7.75
C GLY A 10 10.67 -5.01 8.52
N LEU A 11 11.16 -3.80 8.77
CA LEU A 11 10.43 -2.73 9.43
C LEU A 11 10.36 -1.51 8.52
N LEU A 12 9.16 -0.98 8.32
CA LEU A 12 8.95 0.37 7.82
C LEU A 12 8.80 1.25 9.06
N GLU A 13 9.86 1.94 9.42
CA GLU A 13 9.84 2.87 10.54
C GLU A 13 9.33 4.22 10.06
N THR A 14 8.36 4.78 10.76
CA THR A 14 7.72 6.05 10.42
C THR A 14 7.64 6.96 11.64
N ASP A 15 7.36 8.24 11.43
CA ASP A 15 6.99 9.19 12.48
C ASP A 15 5.65 8.87 13.16
N TYR A 16 4.89 7.89 12.67
CA TYR A 16 3.71 7.34 13.36
C TYR A 16 4.03 6.08 14.18
N GLY A 17 5.26 5.58 14.08
CA GLY A 17 5.70 4.30 14.65
C GLY A 17 6.07 3.25 13.59
N PRO A 18 6.56 2.09 14.02
CA PRO A 18 7.02 1.04 13.12
C PRO A 18 5.89 0.14 12.60
N LEU A 19 5.99 -0.26 11.33
CA LEU A 19 5.17 -1.30 10.70
C LEU A 19 6.06 -2.45 10.26
N ARG A 20 5.80 -3.66 10.80
CA ARG A 20 6.46 -4.87 10.28
C ARG A 20 5.91 -5.19 8.91
N PHE A 21 6.78 -5.46 7.96
CA PHE A 21 6.38 -5.86 6.62
C PHE A 21 6.91 -7.25 6.26
N GLU A 22 6.16 -7.93 5.39
CA GLU A 22 6.49 -9.20 4.77
C GLU A 22 6.09 -9.21 3.29
N ALA A 23 6.48 -10.26 2.57
CA ALA A 23 6.10 -10.44 1.17
C ALA A 23 4.57 -10.40 1.00
N GLY A 24 4.12 -9.68 -0.02
CA GLY A 24 2.71 -9.44 -0.31
C GLY A 24 2.12 -8.21 0.38
N ASP A 25 2.87 -7.49 1.22
CA ASP A 25 2.39 -6.26 1.84
C ASP A 25 2.39 -5.09 0.87
N TYR A 26 1.27 -4.39 0.82
CA TYR A 26 1.21 -2.98 0.48
C TYR A 26 1.45 -2.15 1.73
N LEU A 27 2.40 -1.23 1.67
CA LEU A 27 2.64 -0.21 2.68
C LEU A 27 2.32 1.15 2.05
N VAL A 28 1.20 1.74 2.44
CA VAL A 28 0.75 3.04 1.94
C VAL A 28 1.18 4.12 2.91
N LEU A 29 1.87 5.13 2.39
CA LEU A 29 2.40 6.26 3.14
C LEU A 29 1.77 7.57 2.67
N PRO A 30 1.18 8.36 3.59
CA PRO A 30 0.81 9.74 3.32
C PRO A 30 1.98 10.57 2.79
N LYS A 31 1.67 11.66 2.09
CA LYS A 31 2.68 12.62 1.67
C LYS A 31 3.24 13.32 2.91
N GLY A 32 4.56 13.36 3.02
CA GLY A 32 5.27 14.04 4.11
C GLY A 32 5.62 13.15 5.30
N THR A 33 5.19 11.89 5.32
CA THR A 33 5.61 10.91 6.34
C THR A 33 7.12 10.72 6.32
N THR A 34 7.78 11.07 7.43
CA THR A 34 9.21 10.77 7.61
C THR A 34 9.34 9.27 7.87
N HIS A 35 10.11 8.55 7.05
CA HIS A 35 10.21 7.11 7.17
C HIS A 35 11.54 6.56 6.66
N ARG A 36 11.87 5.34 7.09
CA ARG A 36 12.93 4.52 6.50
C ARG A 36 12.52 3.05 6.42
N VAL A 37 13.07 2.36 5.42
CA VAL A 37 12.90 0.90 5.27
C VAL A 37 14.12 0.21 5.88
N VAL A 38 13.89 -0.64 6.86
CA VAL A 38 14.90 -1.43 7.57
C VAL A 38 14.68 -2.92 7.25
N PRO A 39 15.29 -3.44 6.18
CA PRO A 39 15.09 -4.82 5.78
C PRO A 39 15.87 -5.81 6.67
N ASN A 40 15.30 -6.99 6.93
CA ASN A 40 15.97 -8.09 7.64
C ASN A 40 16.98 -8.84 6.77
N GLY A 41 16.98 -8.59 5.46
CA GLY A 41 17.82 -9.26 4.47
C GLY A 41 17.57 -8.72 3.06
N GLU A 42 17.95 -9.49 2.04
CA GLU A 42 17.62 -9.12 0.65
C GLU A 42 16.11 -8.97 0.48
N THR A 43 15.70 -7.84 -0.11
CA THR A 43 14.29 -7.45 -0.21
C THR A 43 14.06 -6.81 -1.57
N PHE A 44 12.98 -7.22 -2.25
CA PHE A 44 12.55 -6.62 -3.51
C PHE A 44 11.23 -5.89 -3.30
N ILE A 45 11.27 -4.57 -3.44
CA ILE A 45 10.12 -3.68 -3.25
C ILE A 45 9.83 -2.95 -4.56
N PHE A 46 8.59 -3.06 -5.03
CA PHE A 46 8.08 -2.24 -6.12
C PHE A 46 7.51 -0.95 -5.55
N VAL A 47 8.06 0.20 -5.95
CA VAL A 47 7.67 1.52 -5.43
C VAL A 47 6.75 2.21 -6.41
N ILE A 48 5.56 2.61 -5.94
CA ILE A 48 4.57 3.35 -6.70
C ILE A 48 4.47 4.77 -6.13
N GLU A 49 4.82 5.75 -6.95
CA GLU A 49 4.76 7.16 -6.60
C GLU A 49 3.68 7.86 -7.42
N GLY A 50 2.75 8.52 -6.72
CA GLY A 50 1.68 9.33 -7.30
C GLY A 50 1.68 10.72 -6.69
N SER A 51 1.22 11.72 -7.45
CA SER A 51 1.06 13.10 -6.95
C SER A 51 -0.17 13.27 -6.06
N GLY A 52 -1.16 12.38 -6.18
CA GLY A 52 -2.38 12.38 -5.39
C GLY A 52 -2.31 11.50 -4.14
N GLU A 53 -3.43 11.44 -3.41
CA GLU A 53 -3.60 10.59 -2.25
C GLU A 53 -3.88 9.14 -2.64
N PHE A 54 -3.23 8.18 -1.96
CA PHE A 54 -3.61 6.78 -2.06
C PHE A 54 -4.80 6.52 -1.13
N ARG A 55 -5.89 6.00 -1.69
CA ARG A 55 -7.15 5.78 -0.98
C ARG A 55 -7.78 4.45 -1.37
N LEU A 56 -8.69 3.97 -0.53
CA LEU A 56 -9.57 2.88 -0.91
C LEU A 56 -10.46 3.33 -2.08
N PRO A 57 -10.64 2.51 -3.13
CA PRO A 57 -11.54 2.84 -4.23
C PRO A 57 -13.00 2.78 -3.77
N ASP A 58 -13.87 3.50 -4.47
CA ASP A 58 -15.32 3.34 -4.29
C ASP A 58 -15.74 1.94 -4.78
N ARG A 59 -16.31 1.15 -3.86
CA ARG A 59 -16.79 -0.21 -4.13
C ARG A 59 -18.22 -0.24 -4.68
N GLY A 60 -18.88 0.92 -4.80
CA GLY A 60 -20.23 1.05 -5.31
C GLY A 60 -21.21 0.11 -4.57
N MET A 61 -21.99 -0.63 -5.35
CA MET A 61 -23.01 -1.54 -4.81
C MET A 61 -22.48 -2.71 -3.98
N LEU A 62 -21.18 -3.03 -4.08
CA LEU A 62 -20.57 -4.11 -3.30
C LEU A 62 -20.34 -3.71 -1.84
N GLY A 63 -20.33 -2.39 -1.56
CA GLY A 63 -20.18 -1.84 -0.23
C GLY A 63 -18.75 -1.89 0.31
N ARG A 64 -18.54 -1.25 1.46
CA ARG A 64 -17.21 -0.99 2.05
C ARG A 64 -16.39 -2.21 2.45
N HIS A 65 -17.03 -3.39 2.60
CA HIS A 65 -16.37 -4.65 2.97
C HIS A 65 -16.03 -5.51 1.74
N ALA A 66 -16.25 -5.00 0.53
CA ALA A 66 -15.91 -5.70 -0.68
C ALA A 66 -14.39 -5.86 -0.82
N GLN A 67 -13.99 -7.05 -1.26
CA GLN A 67 -12.63 -7.54 -1.48
C GLN A 67 -11.65 -7.52 -0.30
N PHE A 68 -11.95 -6.87 0.82
CA PHE A 68 -11.41 -7.18 2.15
C PHE A 68 -12.24 -6.44 3.22
N ASP A 69 -12.20 -6.93 4.46
CA ASP A 69 -12.73 -6.19 5.59
C ASP A 69 -11.74 -5.09 5.99
N PRO A 70 -12.13 -3.80 6.11
CA PRO A 70 -11.20 -2.74 6.51
C PRO A 70 -10.50 -2.98 7.87
N GLY A 71 -11.04 -3.83 8.74
CA GLY A 71 -10.39 -4.21 10.00
C GLY A 71 -9.11 -5.03 9.86
N VAL A 72 -8.76 -5.50 8.65
CA VAL A 72 -7.44 -6.12 8.37
C VAL A 72 -6.35 -5.09 8.08
N LEU A 73 -6.70 -3.82 7.92
CA LEU A 73 -5.74 -2.74 7.74
C LEU A 73 -5.03 -2.49 9.06
N GLU A 74 -3.70 -2.55 9.03
CA GLU A 74 -2.88 -2.28 10.20
C GLU A 74 -2.22 -0.90 10.09
N THR A 75 -2.26 -0.16 11.19
CA THR A 75 -1.62 1.15 11.38
C THR A 75 -0.51 1.03 12.43
N PRO A 76 0.56 1.83 12.36
CA PRO A 76 1.64 1.78 13.35
C PRO A 76 1.18 2.29 14.72
N GLU A 77 1.70 1.68 15.78
CA GLU A 77 1.61 2.25 17.13
C GLU A 77 2.87 3.09 17.44
N PRO A 78 2.76 4.21 18.16
CA PRO A 78 3.91 5.06 18.48
C PRO A 78 5.03 4.30 19.20
N GLU A 79 6.26 4.40 18.68
CA GLU A 79 7.49 3.89 19.32
C GLU A 79 8.57 4.98 19.16
N PRO A 80 8.56 6.02 20.03
CA PRO A 80 9.46 7.16 19.89
C PRO A 80 10.90 6.81 20.23
N HIS A 81 11.85 7.37 19.47
CA HIS A 81 13.27 7.34 19.79
C HIS A 81 13.70 8.60 20.54
N ASP A 82 14.57 8.47 21.54
CA ASP A 82 15.16 9.58 22.32
C ASP A 82 16.66 9.81 22.04
N GLU A 83 17.18 9.13 21.02
CA GLU A 83 18.58 9.10 20.64
C GLU A 83 19.06 10.49 20.19
N LYS A 84 20.24 10.88 20.68
CA LYS A 84 20.95 12.10 20.27
C LYS A 84 22.06 11.75 19.30
N GLY A 85 22.29 12.62 18.33
CA GLY A 85 23.30 12.40 17.30
C GLY A 85 22.95 13.15 16.02
N GLU A 86 23.77 12.99 14.99
CA GLU A 86 23.46 13.57 13.67
C GLU A 86 22.63 12.60 12.84
N PHE A 87 21.41 13.02 12.49
CA PHE A 87 20.48 12.23 11.66
C PHE A 87 20.13 13.00 10.39
N GLU A 88 20.47 12.45 9.24
CA GLU A 88 20.11 13.02 7.94
C GLU A 88 18.67 12.65 7.56
N VAL A 89 17.84 13.65 7.29
CA VAL A 89 16.49 13.48 6.71
C VAL A 89 16.50 14.02 5.29
N ARG A 90 16.15 13.17 4.32
CA ARG A 90 16.04 13.55 2.90
C ARG A 90 14.60 13.88 2.54
N VAL A 91 14.39 15.05 1.97
CA VAL A 91 13.09 15.55 1.52
C VAL A 91 13.09 15.61 0.00
N LYS A 92 12.15 14.91 -0.64
CA LYS A 92 11.91 14.98 -2.08
C LYS A 92 10.84 16.02 -2.39
N ARG A 93 11.13 16.96 -3.29
CA ARG A 93 10.17 17.95 -3.80
C ARG A 93 10.47 18.24 -5.26
N ASP A 94 9.43 18.22 -6.10
CA ASP A 94 9.53 18.54 -7.54
C ASP A 94 10.65 17.75 -8.26
N GLY A 95 10.80 16.47 -7.88
CA GLY A 95 11.82 15.57 -8.44
C GLY A 95 13.24 15.76 -7.89
N ALA A 96 13.48 16.77 -7.06
CA ALA A 96 14.78 17.04 -6.44
C ALA A 96 14.80 16.61 -4.96
N TYR A 97 15.98 16.24 -4.48
CA TYR A 97 16.23 15.93 -3.07
C TYR A 97 17.00 17.05 -2.39
N THR A 98 16.51 17.44 -1.22
CA THR A 98 17.23 18.26 -0.24
C THR A 98 17.42 17.46 1.04
N HIS A 99 18.43 17.78 1.85
CA HIS A 99 18.65 17.12 3.14
C HIS A 99 18.70 18.13 4.29
N LEU A 100 18.26 17.67 5.46
CA LEU A 100 18.33 18.35 6.74
C LEU A 100 19.07 17.43 7.71
N VAL A 101 19.85 18.00 8.63
CA VAL A 101 20.53 17.22 9.69
C VAL A 101 19.94 17.62 11.04
N TYR A 102 19.36 16.66 11.74
CA TYR A 102 18.81 16.85 13.08
C TYR A 102 19.82 16.39 14.14
N PRO A 103 19.85 17.03 15.33
CA PRO A 103 20.68 16.60 16.46
C PRO A 103 20.03 15.49 17.32
N HIS A 104 18.92 14.93 16.85
CA HIS A 104 18.12 13.87 17.50
C HIS A 104 17.47 12.98 16.43
N HIS A 105 17.07 11.77 16.83
CA HIS A 105 16.36 10.86 15.93
C HIS A 105 15.05 11.48 15.46
N PRO A 106 14.76 11.54 14.14
CA PRO A 106 13.59 12.25 13.62
C PRO A 106 12.27 11.49 13.78
N LEU A 107 12.31 10.25 14.27
CA LEU A 107 11.14 9.44 14.60
C LEU A 107 10.92 9.48 16.13
N ASP A 108 10.51 10.63 16.66
CA ASP A 108 10.41 10.93 18.10
C ASP A 108 8.97 11.21 18.58
N VAL A 109 7.98 10.90 17.74
CA VAL A 109 6.56 11.14 18.02
C VAL A 109 6.06 10.18 19.09
N VAL A 110 5.65 10.74 20.23
CA VAL A 110 5.18 9.98 21.41
C VAL A 110 3.71 9.55 21.34
N GLY A 111 2.96 10.07 20.37
CA GLY A 111 1.54 9.79 20.22
C GLY A 111 0.93 10.52 19.03
N TRP A 112 -0.08 9.91 18.41
CA TRP A 112 -0.82 10.50 17.32
C TRP A 112 -2.30 10.06 17.35
N GLN A 113 -3.16 10.84 16.70
CA GLN A 113 -4.56 10.51 16.48
C GLN A 113 -5.01 11.12 15.15
N GLY A 114 -5.69 10.35 14.31
CA GLY A 114 -6.19 10.81 13.01
C GLY A 114 -6.60 9.65 12.10
N ASP A 115 -6.96 9.98 10.87
CA ASP A 115 -7.31 9.04 9.81
C ASP A 115 -6.27 9.01 8.66
N LEU A 116 -5.48 10.08 8.51
CA LEU A 116 -4.34 10.13 7.59
C LEU A 116 -3.07 9.58 8.24
N CYS A 117 -2.83 8.28 8.06
CA CYS A 117 -1.70 7.56 8.65
C CYS A 117 -1.15 6.49 7.69
N PRO A 118 0.07 5.97 7.94
CA PRO A 118 0.57 4.80 7.22
C PRO A 118 -0.33 3.58 7.44
N VAL A 119 -0.56 2.81 6.38
CA VAL A 119 -1.40 1.60 6.44
C VAL A 119 -0.70 0.43 5.76
N ARG A 120 -0.79 -0.74 6.38
CA ARG A 120 -0.38 -2.03 5.81
C ARG A 120 -1.60 -2.87 5.41
N LEU A 121 -1.54 -3.46 4.22
CA LEU A 121 -2.49 -4.46 3.72
C LEU A 121 -1.73 -5.60 3.04
N ASN A 122 -1.92 -6.84 3.49
CA ASN A 122 -1.36 -8.00 2.79
C ASN A 122 -2.30 -8.52 1.70
N VAL A 123 -1.76 -8.91 0.55
CA VAL A 123 -2.54 -9.49 -0.57
C VAL A 123 -3.30 -10.76 -0.17
N ARG A 124 -2.87 -11.50 0.86
CA ARG A 124 -3.58 -12.68 1.37
C ARG A 124 -4.97 -12.36 1.91
N ASP A 125 -5.20 -11.11 2.31
CA ASP A 125 -6.47 -10.64 2.85
C ASP A 125 -7.43 -10.14 1.76
N PHE A 126 -6.91 -9.98 0.54
CA PHE A 126 -7.71 -9.62 -0.63
C PHE A 126 -8.60 -10.80 -1.08
N ARG A 127 -9.83 -10.51 -1.52
CA ARG A 127 -10.83 -11.46 -1.99
C ARG A 127 -11.26 -11.07 -3.41
N PRO A 128 -10.90 -11.83 -4.45
CA PRO A 128 -11.24 -11.47 -5.81
C PRO A 128 -12.75 -11.54 -6.04
N ILE A 129 -13.28 -10.55 -6.73
CA ILE A 129 -14.66 -10.58 -7.24
C ILE A 129 -14.66 -11.40 -8.53
N VAL A 130 -15.65 -12.28 -8.66
CA VAL A 130 -15.81 -13.18 -9.80
C VAL A 130 -17.20 -13.06 -10.38
N SER A 131 -17.30 -13.37 -11.67
CA SER A 131 -18.57 -13.59 -12.35
C SER A 131 -18.57 -14.99 -12.95
N PRO A 132 -19.64 -15.77 -12.80
CA PRO A 132 -19.70 -17.12 -13.36
C PRO A 132 -19.81 -17.13 -14.90
N ARG A 133 -20.27 -16.04 -15.53
CA ARG A 133 -20.67 -16.02 -16.94
C ARG A 133 -20.03 -14.91 -17.78
N TYR A 134 -19.16 -14.08 -17.22
CA TYR A 134 -18.59 -12.94 -17.93
C TYR A 134 -17.23 -12.53 -17.36
N HIS A 135 -16.27 -12.22 -18.24
CA HIS A 135 -14.96 -11.73 -17.81
C HIS A 135 -15.04 -10.28 -17.34
N LEU A 136 -14.90 -10.09 -16.03
CA LEU A 136 -15.00 -8.76 -15.42
C LEU A 136 -13.85 -7.83 -15.88
N PRO A 137 -14.10 -6.53 -16.07
CA PRO A 137 -13.04 -5.57 -16.35
C PRO A 137 -12.04 -5.48 -15.19
N PRO A 138 -10.76 -5.15 -15.46
CA PRO A 138 -9.70 -5.20 -14.46
C PRO A 138 -9.89 -4.22 -13.29
N SER A 139 -10.67 -3.15 -13.46
CA SER A 139 -10.98 -2.19 -12.39
C SER A 139 -11.70 -2.83 -11.19
N VAL A 140 -12.39 -3.97 -11.40
CA VAL A 140 -12.98 -4.75 -10.30
C VAL A 140 -11.91 -5.27 -9.33
N HIS A 141 -10.65 -5.33 -9.75
CA HIS A 141 -9.51 -5.78 -8.94
C HIS A 141 -8.73 -4.62 -8.30
N CYS A 142 -9.24 -3.39 -8.36
CA CYS A 142 -8.61 -2.22 -7.76
C CYS A 142 -8.41 -2.41 -6.23
N THR A 143 -7.18 -2.30 -5.76
CA THR A 143 -6.81 -2.34 -4.34
C THR A 143 -6.67 -0.93 -3.80
N TRP A 144 -5.95 -0.07 -4.53
CA TRP A 144 -5.73 1.33 -4.19
C TRP A 144 -6.06 2.22 -5.38
N ALA A 145 -6.73 3.34 -5.13
CA ALA A 145 -6.88 4.42 -6.09
C ALA A 145 -5.92 5.55 -5.74
N ASN A 146 -5.44 6.25 -6.76
CA ASN A 146 -4.73 7.51 -6.65
C ASN A 146 -5.30 8.48 -7.69
N ASP A 147 -4.98 9.77 -7.57
CA ASP A 147 -5.35 10.74 -8.58
C ASP A 147 -4.58 10.46 -9.87
N GLY A 148 -5.25 9.84 -10.83
CA GLY A 148 -4.72 9.52 -12.16
C GLY A 148 -4.40 8.06 -12.42
N PHE A 149 -4.45 7.17 -11.42
CA PHE A 149 -4.25 5.73 -11.64
C PHE A 149 -4.89 4.84 -10.56
N GLU A 150 -5.03 3.56 -10.89
CA GLU A 150 -5.47 2.49 -9.98
C GLU A 150 -4.36 1.44 -9.85
N VAL A 151 -4.20 0.89 -8.66
CA VAL A 151 -3.34 -0.27 -8.38
C VAL A 151 -4.25 -1.48 -8.22
N CYS A 152 -4.15 -2.45 -9.13
CA CYS A 152 -5.02 -3.64 -9.12
C CYS A 152 -4.28 -4.90 -8.66
N THR A 153 -4.89 -5.65 -7.74
CA THR A 153 -4.39 -6.96 -7.29
C THR A 153 -5.16 -8.09 -7.97
N PHE A 154 -4.49 -8.79 -8.89
CA PHE A 154 -5.02 -9.99 -9.54
C PHE A 154 -4.75 -11.23 -8.67
N ALA A 155 -5.57 -11.39 -7.62
CA ALA A 155 -5.46 -12.55 -6.73
C ALA A 155 -5.93 -13.86 -7.42
N PRO A 156 -5.40 -15.03 -7.01
CA PRO A 156 -5.86 -16.32 -7.52
C PRO A 156 -7.38 -16.48 -7.38
N ARG A 157 -8.04 -16.84 -8.48
CA ARG A 157 -9.51 -16.99 -8.56
C ARG A 157 -9.92 -18.12 -9.49
N PRO A 158 -11.11 -18.71 -9.32
CA PRO A 158 -11.73 -19.53 -10.35
C PRO A 158 -11.94 -18.74 -11.64
N THR A 159 -11.83 -19.43 -12.77
CA THR A 159 -12.22 -18.88 -14.08
C THR A 159 -13.75 -18.90 -14.24
N GLU A 160 -14.24 -18.21 -15.26
CA GLU A 160 -15.66 -18.12 -15.63
C GLU A 160 -16.15 -19.51 -16.11
N THR A 161 -16.65 -20.35 -15.19
CA THR A 161 -17.05 -21.74 -15.45
C THR A 161 -18.56 -21.98 -15.50
N GLY A 162 -19.38 -20.98 -15.15
CA GLY A 162 -20.83 -21.08 -15.14
C GLY A 162 -21.47 -20.95 -16.52
N ASP A 163 -20.69 -20.64 -17.55
CA ASP A 163 -21.12 -20.59 -18.95
C ASP A 163 -19.99 -21.13 -19.86
N PRO A 164 -20.24 -22.20 -20.64
CA PRO A 164 -19.25 -22.72 -21.60
C PRO A 164 -18.78 -21.69 -22.63
N ASP A 165 -19.63 -20.71 -22.96
CA ASP A 165 -19.36 -19.69 -23.97
C ASP A 165 -18.70 -18.43 -23.39
N ALA A 166 -18.50 -18.36 -22.07
CA ALA A 166 -17.82 -17.23 -21.45
C ALA A 166 -16.34 -17.17 -21.88
N LEU A 167 -15.88 -15.97 -22.24
CA LEU A 167 -14.46 -15.67 -22.39
C LEU A 167 -13.78 -15.83 -21.03
N ARG A 168 -12.76 -16.70 -20.96
CA ARG A 168 -12.01 -17.00 -19.72
C ARG A 168 -10.72 -16.19 -19.57
N VAL A 169 -10.39 -15.42 -20.61
CA VAL A 169 -9.20 -14.59 -20.69
C VAL A 169 -9.61 -13.14 -20.97
N PRO A 170 -8.75 -12.16 -20.68
CA PRO A 170 -9.02 -10.78 -21.03
C PRO A 170 -9.40 -10.65 -22.51
N PHE A 171 -10.48 -9.90 -22.76
CA PHE A 171 -10.92 -9.59 -24.12
C PHE A 171 -9.91 -8.66 -24.82
N PHE A 172 -9.90 -8.68 -26.15
CA PHE A 172 -9.14 -7.70 -26.93
C PHE A 172 -9.55 -6.28 -26.52
N HIS A 173 -8.56 -5.45 -26.20
CA HIS A 173 -8.80 -4.14 -25.59
C HIS A 173 -7.82 -3.08 -26.11
N SER A 174 -8.29 -1.84 -26.22
CA SER A 174 -7.50 -0.64 -26.52
C SER A 174 -7.96 0.44 -25.56
N ASN A 175 -7.05 0.94 -24.72
CA ASN A 175 -7.31 1.97 -23.70
C ASN A 175 -6.61 3.27 -24.06
#